data_AF-A0A2N2K3I6-F1
#
_entry.id   AF-A0A2N2K3I6-F1
#
_cell.length_a   1.000
_cell.length_b   1.000
_cell.length_c   1.000
_cell.angle_alpha   90.00
_cell.angle_beta   90.00
_cell.angle_gamma   90.00
#
_symmetry.space_group_name_H-M   'P 1'
#
loop_
_entity.id
_entity.type
_entity.pdbx_description
1 polymer ?
#
loop_
_entity_poly.entity_id
_entity_poly.type
_entity_poly.pdbx_seq_one_letter_code
_entity_poly.pdbx_strand_id
1 'polypeptide(L)'
;MGHVKIVLGILIGLFVIIVVVQNIDSLNSKVELRMDPVIVEEMKWSEVTVYQMVLIAFLAGVLGTGLHGIIERYRLKKKIKVLTRELQDKDKELSSLRNLPLTYDSVAQRQGEGT
;
A
#
# COMPACT_ATOMS: atom_id res chain seq x y z
N MET A 1 -8.40 17.77 -1.66
CA MET A 1 -7.25 17.03 -1.06
C MET A 1 -6.17 16.64 -2.07
N GLY A 2 -6.48 16.24 -3.31
CA GLY A 2 -5.47 15.86 -4.32
C GLY A 2 -4.46 16.97 -4.65
N HIS A 3 -4.95 18.19 -4.92
CA HIS A 3 -4.08 19.33 -5.22
C HIS A 3 -3.16 19.73 -4.06
N VAL A 4 -3.67 19.69 -2.81
CA VAL A 4 -2.86 19.99 -1.61
C VAL A 4 -1.70 18.99 -1.46
N LYS A 5 -1.95 17.70 -1.71
CA LYS A 5 -0.88 16.68 -1.69
C LYS A 5 0.17 16.91 -2.77
N ILE A 6 -0.25 17.37 -3.95
CA ILE A 6 0.67 17.69 -5.05
C ILE A 6 1.53 18.91 -4.69
N VAL A 7 0.91 20.00 -4.24
CA VAL A 7 1.62 21.22 -3.83
C VAL A 7 2.60 20.94 -2.70
N LEU A 8 2.18 20.16 -1.70
CA LEU A 8 3.06 19.75 -0.60
C LEU A 8 4.24 18.89 -1.11
N GLY A 9 3.98 17.97 -2.03
CA GLY A 9 5.03 17.17 -2.66
C GLY A 9 6.05 18.02 -3.42
N ILE A 10 5.59 19.04 -4.16
CA ILE A 10 6.46 20.00 -4.86
C ILE A 10 7.29 20.81 -3.87
N LEU A 11 6.69 21.32 -2.78
CA LEU A 11 7.41 22.07 -1.75
C LEU A 11 8.49 21.23 -1.07
N ILE A 12 8.19 19.98 -0.72
CA ILE A 12 9.17 19.05 -0.16
C ILE A 12 10.29 18.78 -1.16
N GLY A 13 9.96 18.54 -2.44
CA GLY A 13 10.95 18.32 -3.49
C GLY A 13 11.89 19.53 -3.66
N LEU A 14 11.34 20.74 -3.67
CA LEU A 14 12.12 21.98 -3.73
C LEU A 14 13.05 22.12 -2.52
N PHE A 15 12.53 21.86 -1.32
CA PHE A 15 13.32 21.91 -0.09
C PHE A 15 14.50 20.93 -0.14
N VAL A 16 14.27 19.69 -0.58
CA VAL A 16 15.34 18.69 -0.76
C VAL A 16 16.40 19.18 -1.74
N ILE A 17 16.01 19.75 -2.88
CA ILE A 17 16.95 20.30 -3.87
C ILE A 17 17.80 21.42 -3.24
N ILE A 18 17.16 22.35 -2.51
CA ILE A 18 17.87 23.45 -1.84
C ILE A 18 18.92 22.90 -0.87
N VAL A 19 18.55 21.92 -0.02
CA VAL A 19 19.47 21.29 0.93
C VAL A 19 20.64 20.62 0.20
N VAL A 20 20.38 19.90 -0.88
CA VAL A 20 21.43 19.23 -1.67
C VAL A 20 22.39 20.24 -2.28
N VAL A 21 21.88 21.31 -2.90
CA VAL A 21 22.71 22.35 -3.54
C VAL A 21 23.56 23.08 -2.50
N GLN A 22 22.97 23.44 -1.35
CA GLN A 22 23.70 24.11 -0.27
C GLN A 22 24.78 23.24 0.36
N ASN A 23 24.62 21.91 0.33
CA ASN A 23 25.55 20.97 0.96
C ASN A 23 26.40 20.20 -0.06
N ILE A 24 26.48 20.65 -1.31
CA ILE A 24 27.15 19.89 -2.38
C ILE A 24 28.64 19.62 -2.07
N ASP A 25 29.33 20.57 -1.43
CA ASP A 25 30.73 20.40 -1.03
C ASP A 25 30.88 19.33 0.06
N SER A 26 29.94 19.29 1.01
CA SER A 26 29.89 18.24 2.04
C SER A 26 29.52 16.88 1.45
N LEU A 27 28.65 16.85 0.44
CA LEU A 27 28.26 15.62 -0.26
C LEU A 27 29.39 15.05 -1.12
N ASN A 28 30.24 15.89 -1.68
CA ASN A 28 31.42 15.48 -2.44
C ASN A 28 32.61 15.11 -1.55
N SER A 29 32.53 15.36 -0.23
CA SER A 29 33.56 14.92 0.69
C SER A 29 33.74 13.40 0.62
N LYS A 30 35.01 12.98 0.60
CA LYS A 30 35.38 11.58 0.59
C LYS A 30 35.42 11.08 2.03
N VAL A 31 34.76 9.95 2.27
CA VAL A 31 34.75 9.30 3.57
C VAL A 31 35.38 7.92 3.41
N GLU A 32 36.34 7.62 4.29
CA GLU A 32 36.84 6.26 4.44
C GLU A 32 35.81 5.46 5.23
N LEU A 33 35.20 4.47 4.57
CA LEU A 33 34.34 3.52 5.23
C LEU A 33 35.20 2.43 5.86
N ARG A 34 35.38 2.53 7.17
CA ARG A 34 36.03 1.51 7.98
C ARG A 34 34.97 0.66 8.65
N MET A 35 34.98 -0.63 8.37
CA MET A 35 34.21 -1.61 9.10
C MET A 35 35.19 -2.35 10.00
N ASP A 36 35.03 -2.19 11.32
CA ASP A 36 35.83 -2.87 12.34
C ASP A 36 35.01 -4.00 12.99
N PRO A 37 34.94 -5.18 12.36
CA PRO A 37 34.30 -6.35 12.95
C PRO A 37 35.24 -7.04 13.94
N VAL A 38 34.71 -7.41 15.11
CA VAL A 38 35.44 -8.04 16.24
C VAL A 38 36.15 -9.37 15.89
N ILE A 39 35.87 -9.98 14.73
CA ILE A 39 36.29 -11.36 14.39
C ILE A 39 37.15 -11.41 13.10
N VAL A 40 37.26 -10.32 12.32
CA VAL A 40 37.91 -10.33 11.00
C VAL A 40 38.78 -9.09 10.80
N GLU A 41 39.85 -9.17 9.99
CA GLU A 41 40.72 -8.02 9.70
C GLU A 41 39.91 -6.81 9.18
N GLU A 42 40.34 -5.60 9.60
CA GLU A 42 39.72 -4.33 9.23
C GLU A 42 39.47 -4.24 7.72
N MET A 43 38.21 -4.31 7.32
CA MET A 43 37.85 -4.18 5.92
C MET A 43 37.72 -2.69 5.60
N LYS A 44 38.78 -2.12 5.01
CA LYS A 44 38.80 -0.75 4.52
C LYS A 44 38.17 -0.73 3.13
N TRP A 45 36.99 -0.14 3.02
CA TRP A 45 36.37 0.09 1.72
C TRP A 45 36.96 1.38 1.13
N SER A 46 37.27 1.33 -0.17
CA SER A 46 37.82 2.45 -0.95
C SER A 46 37.06 3.75 -0.72
N GLU A 47 37.72 4.90 -0.86
CA GLU A 47 37.14 6.23 -0.65
C GLU A 47 35.79 6.39 -1.38
N VAL A 48 34.69 6.35 -0.63
CA VAL A 48 33.33 6.57 -1.14
C VAL A 48 32.94 8.01 -0.84
N THR A 49 32.31 8.70 -1.79
CA THR A 49 31.76 10.02 -1.51
C THR A 49 30.44 9.92 -0.76
N VAL A 50 30.15 10.90 0.10
CA VAL A 50 28.88 10.92 0.85
C VAL A 50 27.67 10.89 -0.11
N TYR A 51 27.77 11.56 -1.26
CA TYR A 51 26.74 11.54 -2.30
C TYR A 51 26.41 10.11 -2.78
N GLN A 52 27.42 9.27 -2.99
CA GLN A 52 27.20 7.88 -3.43
C GLN A 52 26.44 7.07 -2.37
N MET A 53 26.79 7.25 -1.09
CA MET A 53 26.08 6.59 0.03
C MET A 53 24.61 7.04 0.11
N VAL A 54 24.37 8.35 0.04
CA VAL A 54 23.01 8.92 0.07
C VAL A 54 22.19 8.41 -1.11
N LEU A 55 22.77 8.33 -2.30
CA LEU A 55 22.09 7.86 -3.51
C LEU A 55 21.71 6.37 -3.40
N ILE A 56 22.63 5.52 -2.91
CA ILE A 56 22.35 4.09 -2.71
C ILE A 56 21.26 3.89 -1.66
N ALA A 57 21.34 4.60 -0.53
CA ALA A 57 20.34 4.54 0.53
C ALA A 57 18.96 5.00 0.03
N PHE A 58 18.92 6.10 -0.72
CA PHE A 58 17.69 6.59 -1.35
C PHE A 58 17.11 5.57 -2.32
N LEU A 59 17.93 4.99 -3.20
CA LEU A 59 17.48 3.98 -4.16
C LEU A 59 16.93 2.74 -3.46
N ALA A 60 17.62 2.25 -2.43
CA ALA A 60 17.14 1.13 -1.61
C ALA A 60 15.80 1.45 -0.95
N GLY A 61 15.62 2.66 -0.43
CA GLY A 61 14.35 3.13 0.13
C GLY A 61 13.23 3.21 -0.90
N VAL A 62 13.50 3.75 -2.09
CA VAL A 62 12.52 3.84 -3.20
C VAL A 62 12.12 2.45 -3.68
N LEU A 63 13.08 1.54 -3.83
CA LEU A 63 12.81 0.16 -4.22
C LEU A 63 12.01 -0.56 -3.14
N GLY A 64 12.40 -0.43 -1.87
CA GLY A 64 11.70 -1.06 -0.74
C GLY A 64 10.25 -0.58 -0.62
N THR A 65 10.05 0.74 -0.63
CA THR A 65 8.70 1.34 -0.56
C THR A 65 7.87 1.01 -1.80
N GLY A 66 8.48 1.04 -2.99
CA GLY A 66 7.84 0.66 -4.26
C GLY A 66 7.37 -0.79 -4.27
N LEU A 67 8.23 -1.74 -3.89
CA LEU A 67 7.89 -3.15 -3.80
C LEU A 67 6.78 -3.40 -2.77
N HIS A 68 6.87 -2.78 -1.59
CA HIS A 68 5.83 -2.89 -0.57
C HIS A 68 4.48 -2.36 -1.09
N GLY A 69 4.47 -1.20 -1.74
CA GLY A 69 3.27 -0.60 -2.31
C GLY A 69 2.65 -1.46 -3.42
N ILE A 70 3.46 -2.10 -4.25
CA ILE A 70 3.00 -3.04 -5.28
C ILE A 70 2.32 -4.25 -4.62
N ILE A 71 2.98 -4.90 -3.65
CA ILE A 71 2.45 -6.07 -2.93
C ILE A 71 1.11 -5.73 -2.27
N GLU A 72 1.06 -4.58 -1.59
CA GLU A 72 -0.14 -4.11 -0.92
C GLU A 72 -1.27 -3.87 -1.92
N ARG A 73 -0.99 -3.24 -3.06
CA ARG A 73 -1.98 -3.02 -4.11
C ARG A 73 -2.55 -4.32 -4.66
N TYR A 74 -1.73 -5.35 -4.86
CA TYR A 74 -2.21 -6.68 -5.25
C TYR A 74 -3.10 -7.31 -4.18
N ARG A 75 -2.70 -7.23 -2.91
CA ARG A 75 -3.49 -7.73 -1.76
C ARG A 75 -4.85 -7.03 -1.68
N LEU A 76 -4.88 -5.70 -1.83
CA LEU A 76 -6.11 -4.91 -1.83
C LEU A 76 -7.03 -5.29 -2.99
N LYS A 77 -6.49 -5.39 -4.22
CA LYS A 77 -7.28 -5.84 -5.38
C LYS A 77 -7.89 -7.22 -5.18
N LYS A 78 -7.13 -8.16 -4.60
CA LYS A 78 -7.65 -9.50 -4.30
C LYS A 78 -8.79 -9.45 -3.29
N LYS A 79 -8.64 -8.69 -2.21
CA LYS A 79 -9.70 -8.50 -1.20
C LYS A 79 -10.96 -7.90 -1.79
N ILE A 80 -10.83 -6.86 -2.63
CA ILE A 80 -11.97 -6.25 -3.33
C ILE A 80 -12.70 -7.30 -4.17
N LYS A 81 -11.97 -8.09 -4.97
CA LYS A 81 -12.58 -9.12 -5.83
C LYS A 81 -13.34 -10.19 -5.04
N VAL A 82 -12.81 -10.63 -3.90
CA VAL A 82 -13.48 -11.61 -3.02
C VAL A 82 -14.75 -11.00 -2.44
N LEU A 83 -14.64 -9.80 -1.87
CA LEU A 83 -15.78 -9.12 -1.23
C LEU A 83 -16.91 -8.79 -2.22
N THR A 84 -16.56 -8.40 -3.45
CA THR A 84 -17.54 -8.17 -4.53
C THR A 84 -18.25 -9.47 -4.92
N ARG A 85 -17.56 -10.62 -4.93
CA ARG A 85 -18.20 -11.91 -5.21
C ARG A 85 -19.16 -12.32 -4.10
N GLU A 86 -18.75 -12.19 -2.84
CA GLU A 86 -19.61 -12.49 -1.70
C GLU A 86 -20.87 -11.61 -1.69
N LEU A 87 -20.74 -10.33 -2.03
CA LEU A 87 -21.89 -9.43 -2.21
C LEU A 87 -22.85 -9.96 -3.29
N GLN A 88 -22.33 -10.35 -4.45
CA GLN A 88 -23.16 -10.88 -5.53
C GLN A 88 -23.84 -12.21 -5.17
N ASP A 89 -23.15 -13.09 -4.46
CA ASP A 89 -23.71 -14.37 -4.03
C ASP A 89 -24.80 -14.16 -2.96
N LYS A 90 -24.58 -13.24 -2.02
CA LYS A 90 -25.59 -12.81 -1.02
C LYS A 90 -26.82 -12.19 -1.66
N ASP A 91 -26.63 -11.33 -2.67
CA ASP A 91 -27.74 -10.73 -3.41
C ASP A 91 -28.56 -11.79 -4.18
N LYS A 92 -27.91 -12.83 -4.72
CA LYS A 92 -28.59 -13.97 -5.35
C LYS A 92 -29.35 -14.83 -4.34
N GLU A 93 -28.79 -15.10 -3.16
CA GLU A 93 -29.49 -15.81 -2.09
C GLU A 93 -30.77 -15.06 -1.68
N LEU A 94 -30.68 -13.74 -1.49
CA LEU A 94 -31.83 -12.90 -1.19
C LEU A 94 -32.88 -12.91 -2.30
N SER A 95 -32.48 -12.84 -3.57
CA SER A 95 -33.42 -12.88 -4.71
C SER A 95 -34.08 -14.25 -4.87
N SER A 96 -33.34 -15.34 -4.60
CA SER A 96 -33.86 -16.70 -4.59
C SER A 96 -34.87 -16.93 -3.47
N LEU A 97 -34.63 -16.39 -2.27
CA LEU A 97 -35.57 -16.46 -1.15
C LEU A 97 -36.84 -15.62 -1.38
N ARG A 98 -36.73 -14.53 -2.15
CA ARG A 98 -37.88 -13.70 -2.54
C ARG A 98 -38.75 -14.32 -3.64
N ASN A 99 -38.17 -15.24 -4.42
CA ASN A 99 -38.84 -15.95 -5.51
C ASN A 99 -39.28 -17.37 -5.12
N LEU A 100 -39.08 -17.80 -3.86
CA LEU A 100 -39.85 -18.93 -3.34
C LEU A 100 -41.32 -18.50 -3.34
N PRO A 101 -42.24 -19.30 -3.90
CA PRO A 101 -43.66 -19.06 -3.70
C PRO A 101 -43.90 -19.12 -2.20
N LEU A 102 -44.12 -17.96 -1.58
CA LEU A 102 -44.72 -17.91 -0.26
C LEU A 102 -46.03 -18.66 -0.40
N THR A 103 -46.07 -19.89 0.13
CA THR A 103 -47.27 -20.72 0.22
C THR A 103 -48.24 -19.99 1.14
N TYR A 104 -48.92 -18.97 0.61
CA TYR A 104 -50.07 -18.33 1.22
C TYR A 104 -51.35 -19.18 1.02
N ASP A 105 -51.22 -20.42 0.53
CA ASP A 105 -52.34 -21.28 0.16
C ASP A 105 -52.93 -22.15 1.29
N SER A 106 -52.70 -21.86 2.59
CA SER A 106 -53.28 -22.73 3.64
C SER A 106 -53.91 -22.07 4.86
N VAL A 107 -54.18 -20.76 4.84
CA VAL A 107 -54.98 -20.12 5.92
C VAL A 107 -56.21 -19.40 5.36
N ALA A 108 -56.98 -20.09 4.50
CA ALA A 108 -58.32 -19.66 4.08
C ALA A 108 -59.38 -20.78 4.12
N GLN A 109 -59.07 -21.93 4.74
CA GLN A 109 -60.05 -22.95 5.07
C GLN A 109 -60.22 -23.04 6.58
N ARG A 110 -61.25 -22.39 7.10
CA ARG A 110 -62.05 -22.70 8.31
C ARG A 110 -62.65 -21.43 8.94
N GLN A 111 -63.50 -20.76 8.17
CA GLN A 111 -64.56 -19.91 8.70
C GLN A 111 -65.75 -20.20 7.77
N GLY A 112 -66.48 -21.29 7.98
CA GLY A 112 -67.45 -21.40 9.06
C GLY A 112 -68.82 -21.47 8.41
N GLU A 113 -69.08 -22.59 7.71
CA GLU A 113 -70.45 -23.08 7.53
C GLU A 113 -71.05 -23.24 8.92
N GLY A 114 -72.02 -22.39 9.25
CA GLY A 114 -72.70 -22.36 10.52
C GLY A 114 -74.04 -21.66 10.33
N THR A 115 -75.00 -22.44 9.83
CA THR A 115 -76.46 -22.39 10.03
C THR A 115 -77.12 -21.05 10.30
#